data_AF-A0A932RQM1-F1
#
_entry.id   AF-A0A932RQM1-F1
#
_cell.length_a   1.000
_cell.length_b   1.000
_cell.length_c   1.000
_cell.angle_alpha   90.00
_cell.angle_beta   90.00
_cell.angle_gamma   90.00
#
_symmetry.space_group_name_H-M   'P 1'
#
loop_
_entity.id
_entity.type
_entity.pdbx_description
1 polymer ?
#
loop_
_entity_poly.entity_id
_entity_poly.type
_entity_poly.pdbx_seq_one_letter_code
_entity_poly.pdbx_strand_id
1 'polypeptide(L)'
;MSVVLTIRDVPDDVRDLLARDARERGQSLQAFLLSVLRRQARFSRNRQILAEIEAGLQDGGGARSDAPDAAAVLGEARTERDAVSSAEHAEAGRPSA
;
A
#
# COMPACT_ATOMS: atom_id res chain seq x y z
N MET A 1 16.75 16.60 -13.36
CA MET A 1 17.82 15.82 -14.03
C MET A 1 17.16 14.69 -14.80
N SER A 2 17.27 14.64 -16.13
CA SER A 2 16.79 13.51 -16.93
C SER A 2 17.93 12.53 -17.16
N VAL A 3 17.68 11.25 -16.95
CA VAL A 3 18.62 10.16 -17.25
C VAL A 3 18.05 9.39 -18.43
N VAL A 4 18.89 9.10 -19.43
CA VAL A 4 18.53 8.30 -20.61
C VAL A 4 19.10 6.90 -20.45
N LEU A 5 18.26 5.89 -20.67
CA LEU A 5 18.64 4.48 -20.67
C LEU A 5 18.52 3.93 -22.09
N THR A 6 19.60 3.34 -22.60
CA THR A 6 19.62 2.69 -23.92
C THR A 6 19.73 1.18 -23.73
N ILE A 7 18.78 0.45 -24.32
CA ILE A 7 18.80 -1.01 -24.35
C ILE A 7 19.36 -1.42 -25.72
N ARG A 8 20.43 -2.23 -25.72
CA ARG A 8 21.09 -2.72 -26.93
C ARG A 8 20.72 -4.18 -27.17
N ASP A 9 20.93 -4.61 -28.42
CA ASP A 9 20.79 -6.01 -28.83
C ASP A 9 19.38 -6.57 -28.57
N VAL A 10 18.36 -5.73 -28.77
CA VAL A 10 16.96 -6.16 -28.69
C VAL A 10 16.58 -6.85 -30.00
N PRO A 11 16.20 -8.14 -29.98
CA PRO A 11 15.71 -8.82 -31.16
C PRO A 11 14.51 -8.10 -31.78
N ASP A 12 14.42 -8.10 -33.11
CA ASP A 12 13.38 -7.37 -33.84
C ASP A 12 11.98 -7.84 -33.47
N ASP A 13 11.79 -9.15 -33.32
CA ASP A 13 10.55 -9.78 -32.90
C ASP A 13 10.11 -9.31 -31.50
N VAL A 14 11.04 -9.23 -30.55
CA VAL A 14 10.78 -8.74 -29.20
C VAL A 14 10.39 -7.26 -29.23
N ARG A 15 11.12 -6.43 -29.99
CA ARG A 15 10.80 -5.00 -30.14
C ARG A 15 9.40 -4.82 -30.72
N ASP A 16 9.06 -5.58 -31.75
CA ASP A 16 7.81 -5.44 -32.48
C ASP A 16 6.61 -5.90 -31.64
N LEU A 17 6.78 -6.96 -30.86
CA LEU A 17 5.80 -7.39 -29.85
C LEU A 17 5.54 -6.29 -28.82
N LEU A 18 6.59 -5.74 -28.19
CA LEU A 18 6.44 -4.66 -27.21
C LEU A 18 5.84 -3.39 -27.82
N ALA A 19 6.15 -3.10 -29.09
CA ALA A 19 5.58 -1.98 -29.81
C ALA A 19 4.10 -2.19 -30.14
N ARG A 20 3.64 -3.43 -30.37
CA ARG A 20 2.23 -3.76 -30.50
C ARG A 20 1.51 -3.55 -29.17
N ASP A 21 2.03 -4.10 -28.07
CA ASP A 21 1.45 -3.95 -26.72
C ASP A 21 1.32 -2.48 -26.31
N ALA A 22 2.33 -1.66 -26.64
CA ALA A 22 2.30 -0.23 -26.38
C ALA A 22 1.16 0.47 -27.15
N ARG A 23 0.98 0.13 -28.43
CA ARG A 23 -0.08 0.70 -29.27
C ARG A 23 -1.48 0.29 -28.81
N GLU A 24 -1.67 -0.96 -28.40
CA GLU A 24 -2.94 -1.44 -27.84
C GLU A 24 -3.35 -0.66 -26.58
N ARG A 25 -2.36 -0.13 -25.85
CA ARG A 25 -2.55 0.71 -24.67
C ARG A 25 -2.60 2.21 -24.97
N GLY A 26 -2.53 2.61 -26.25
CA GLY A 26 -2.50 4.01 -26.67
C GLY A 26 -1.23 4.75 -26.24
N GLN A 27 -0.11 4.03 -26.05
CA GLN A 27 1.15 4.57 -25.54
C GLN A 27 2.26 4.48 -26.59
N SER A 28 3.23 5.39 -26.51
CA SER A 28 4.50 5.20 -27.21
C SER A 28 5.29 4.05 -26.57
N LEU A 29 6.14 3.38 -27.34
CA LEU A 29 6.99 2.29 -26.83
C LEU A 29 7.86 2.75 -25.64
N GLN A 30 8.40 3.96 -25.70
CA GLN A 30 9.20 4.51 -24.59
C GLN A 30 8.36 4.69 -23.31
N ALA A 31 7.17 5.25 -23.41
CA ALA A 31 6.28 5.42 -22.26
C ALA A 31 5.85 4.08 -21.67
N PHE A 32 5.55 3.12 -22.55
CA PHE A 32 5.23 1.74 -22.15
C PHE A 32 6.39 1.09 -21.39
N LEU A 33 7.61 1.09 -21.95
CA LEU A 33 8.80 0.52 -21.30
C LEU A 33 9.12 1.21 -19.97
N LEU A 34 8.98 2.54 -19.90
CA LEU A 34 9.14 3.28 -18.66
C LEU A 34 8.13 2.81 -17.59
N SER A 35 6.89 2.54 -17.98
CA SER A 35 5.86 2.03 -17.06
C SER A 35 6.22 0.64 -16.52
N VAL A 36 6.76 -0.23 -17.38
CA VAL A 36 7.24 -1.56 -17.02
C VAL A 36 8.40 -1.46 -16.03
N LEU A 37 9.39 -0.61 -16.31
CA LEU A 37 10.54 -0.39 -15.43
C LEU A 37 10.11 0.15 -14.06
N ARG A 38 9.19 1.13 -14.03
CA ARG A 38 8.65 1.68 -12.77
C ARG A 38 7.90 0.62 -11.96
N ARG A 39 7.10 -0.21 -12.63
CA ARG A 39 6.39 -1.32 -12.00
C ARG A 39 7.38 -2.31 -11.40
N GLN A 40 8.40 -2.72 -12.15
CA GLN A 40 9.42 -3.65 -11.67
C GLN A 40 10.20 -3.08 -10.46
N ALA A 41 10.60 -1.81 -10.52
CA ALA A 41 11.27 -1.14 -9.41
C ALA A 41 10.40 -1.08 -8.15
N ARG A 42 9.10 -0.77 -8.30
CA ARG A 42 8.15 -0.78 -7.18
C ARG A 42 8.02 -2.17 -6.56
N PHE A 43 7.91 -3.23 -7.37
CA PHE A 43 7.85 -4.59 -6.87
C PHE A 43 9.13 -4.97 -6.12
N SER A 44 10.30 -4.67 -6.69
CA SER A 44 11.59 -4.95 -6.04
C SER A 44 11.70 -4.24 -4.69
N ARG A 45 11.35 -2.95 -4.63
CA ARG A 45 11.34 -2.16 -3.40
C ARG A 45 10.36 -2.71 -2.37
N ASN A 46 9.15 -3.09 -2.79
CA ASN A 46 8.16 -3.69 -1.89
C ASN A 46 8.67 -5.01 -1.30
N ARG A 47 9.33 -5.87 -2.09
CA ARG A 47 9.94 -7.11 -1.56
C ARG A 47 11.04 -6.81 -0.56
N GLN A 48 11.87 -5.80 -0.81
CA GLN A 48 12.91 -5.40 0.14
C GLN A 48 12.30 -4.91 1.46
N ILE A 49 11.29 -4.05 1.40
CA ILE A 49 10.57 -3.58 2.60
C ILE A 49 9.97 -4.76 3.37
N LEU A 50 9.36 -5.73 2.67
CA LEU A 50 8.82 -6.93 3.32
C LEU A 50 9.93 -7.76 4.00
N ALA A 51 11.08 -7.92 3.37
CA ALA A 51 12.23 -8.61 3.95
C ALA A 51 12.78 -7.87 5.19
N GLU A 52 12.85 -6.53 5.15
CA GLU A 52 13.27 -5.71 6.29
C GLU A 52 12.27 -5.78 7.45
N ILE A 53 10.97 -5.75 7.16
CA ILE A 53 9.92 -5.94 8.17
C ILE A 53 10.03 -7.32 8.79
N GLU A 54 10.20 -8.36 7.98
CA GLU A 54 10.30 -9.74 8.47
C GLU A 54 11.54 -9.95 9.34
N ALA A 55 12.69 -9.41 8.93
CA ALA A 55 13.90 -9.41 9.77
C ALA A 55 13.65 -8.67 11.10
N GLY A 56 13.04 -7.49 11.07
CA GLY A 56 12.69 -6.74 12.27
C GLY A 56 11.71 -7.47 13.19
N LEU A 57 10.76 -8.22 12.63
CA LEU A 57 9.83 -9.05 13.40
C LEU A 57 10.54 -10.26 14.05
N GLN A 58 11.48 -10.88 13.34
CA GLN A 58 12.27 -12.01 13.86
C GLN A 58 13.21 -11.59 14.98
N ASP A 59 13.76 -10.38 14.93
CA ASP A 59 14.60 -9.80 15.99
C ASP A 59 13.79 -9.28 17.20
N GLY A 60 12.51 -9.64 17.29
CA GLY A 60 11.63 -9.30 18.41
C GLY A 60 10.90 -7.96 18.25
N GLY A 61 10.86 -7.41 17.05
CA GLY A 61 9.92 -6.37 16.65
C GLY A 61 8.49 -6.93 16.54
N GLY A 62 7.50 -6.11 16.88
CA GLY A 62 6.10 -6.53 16.95
C GLY A 62 5.50 -6.39 18.34
N ALA A 63 4.22 -6.71 18.47
CA ALA A 63 3.55 -6.77 19.76
C ALA A 63 4.20 -7.88 20.61
N ARG A 64 4.90 -7.46 21.66
CA ARG A 64 5.53 -8.35 22.63
C ARG A 64 4.45 -9.05 23.46
N SER A 65 4.81 -10.09 24.20
CA SER A 65 3.85 -10.88 24.98
C SER A 65 3.10 -10.09 26.07
N ASP A 66 3.60 -8.90 26.41
CA ASP A 66 3.02 -7.93 27.33
C ASP A 66 2.10 -6.90 26.65
N ALA A 67 2.01 -6.89 25.32
CA ALA A 67 1.10 -6.03 24.59
C ALA A 67 -0.35 -6.51 24.72
N PRO A 68 -1.32 -5.61 24.99
CA PRO A 68 -2.73 -5.98 25.06
C PRO A 68 -3.24 -6.42 23.69
N ASP A 69 -4.22 -7.34 23.70
CA ASP A 69 -4.87 -7.79 22.47
C ASP A 69 -5.52 -6.59 21.75
N ALA A 70 -5.13 -6.37 20.49
CA ALA A 70 -5.66 -5.30 19.66
C ALA A 70 -7.19 -5.35 19.54
N ALA A 71 -7.79 -6.55 19.55
CA ALA A 71 -9.24 -6.70 19.51
C ALA A 71 -9.91 -6.19 20.80
N ALA A 72 -9.28 -6.40 21.95
CA ALA A 72 -9.77 -5.92 23.24
C ALA A 72 -9.70 -4.38 23.31
N VAL A 73 -8.56 -3.79 22.94
CA VAL A 73 -8.37 -2.33 22.91
C VAL A 73 -9.39 -1.65 22.00
N LEU A 74 -9.65 -2.23 20.81
CA LEU A 74 -10.65 -1.69 19.88
C LEU A 74 -12.09 -1.87 20.38
N GLY A 75 -12.36 -2.93 21.13
CA GLY A 75 -13.65 -3.16 21.78
C GLY A 75 -13.94 -2.11 22.84
N GLU A 76 -13.00 -1.90 23.76
CA GLU A 76 -13.11 -0.89 24.82
C GLU A 76 -13.35 0.51 24.24
N ALA A 77 -12.56 0.92 23.25
CA ALA A 77 -12.73 2.22 22.60
C ALA A 77 -14.05 2.38 21.83
N ARG A 78 -14.70 1.28 21.41
CA ARG A 78 -16.07 1.34 20.83
C ARG A 78 -17.10 1.52 21.92
N THR A 79 -17.00 0.74 23.00
CA THR A 79 -17.92 0.84 24.14
C THR A 79 -17.89 2.23 24.78
N GLU A 80 -16.70 2.83 24.93
CA GLU A 80 -16.56 4.20 25.43
C GLU A 80 -17.27 5.21 24.53
N ARG A 81 -17.10 5.11 23.20
CA ARG A 81 -17.78 6.00 22.24
C ARG A 81 -19.29 5.81 22.24
N ASP A 82 -19.76 4.58 22.29
CA ASP A 82 -21.19 4.27 22.33
C ASP A 82 -21.83 4.80 23.62
N ALA A 83 -21.12 4.71 24.76
CA ALA A 83 -21.58 5.25 26.03
C ALA A 83 -21.66 6.79 26.01
N VAL A 84 -20.66 7.47 25.44
CA VAL A 84 -20.66 8.93 25.25
C VAL A 84 -21.81 9.36 24.33
N SER A 85 -21.95 8.72 23.16
CA SER A 85 -23.02 9.03 22.21
C SER A 85 -24.42 8.80 22.81
N SER A 86 -24.57 7.77 23.65
CA SER A 86 -25.85 7.45 24.32
C SER A 86 -26.18 8.45 25.42
N ALA A 87 -25.17 8.95 26.14
CA ALA A 87 -25.33 9.98 27.17
C ALA A 87 -25.73 11.33 26.55
N GLU A 88 -25.12 11.72 25.43
CA GLU A 88 -25.47 12.95 24.69
C GLU A 88 -26.91 12.90 24.15
N HIS A 89 -27.36 11.74 23.64
CA HIS A 89 -28.75 11.56 23.20
C HIS A 89 -29.75 11.61 24.35
N ALA A 90 -29.41 11.06 25.52
CA ALA A 90 -30.26 11.10 26.71
C ALA A 90 -30.39 12.51 27.31
N GLU A 91 -29.37 13.35 27.19
CA GLU A 91 -29.38 14.74 27.66
C GLU A 91 -30.17 15.65 26.71
N ALA A 92 -30.07 15.45 25.40
CA ALA A 92 -30.84 16.20 24.38
C ALA A 92 -32.36 15.90 24.41
N GLY A 93 -32.78 14.79 25.02
CA GLY A 93 -34.17 14.37 25.13
C GLY A 93 -34.92 14.87 26.37
N ARG A 94 -34.30 15.68 27.24
CA ARG A 94 -34.97 16.22 28.43
C ARG A 94 -35.84 17.43 28.04
N PRO A 95 -37.19 17.34 28.10
CA PRO A 95 -38.02 18.53 27.90
C PRO A 95 -37.76 19.52 29.04
N SER A 96 -37.52 20.78 28.68
CA SER A 96 -37.50 21.90 29.63
C SER A 96 -38.85 21.94 30.32
N ALA A 97 -38.86 21.66 31.63
CA ALA A 97 -40.00 21.90 32.50
C ALA A 97 -40.21 23.40 32.72
#